data_AF-A0A1H9DNS5-F1
#
_entry.id   AF-A0A1H9DNS5-F1
#
_cell.length_a   1.000
_cell.length_b   1.000
_cell.length_c   1.000
_cell.angle_alpha   90.00
_cell.angle_beta   90.00
_cell.angle_gamma   90.00
#
_symmetry.space_group_name_H-M   'P 1'
#
loop_
_entity.id
_entity.type
_entity.pdbx_description
1 polymer ?
#
loop_
_entity_poly.entity_id
_entity_poly.type
_entity_poly.pdbx_seq_one_letter_code
_entity_poly.pdbx_strand_id
1 'polypeptide(L)' 'MKVTSKVFLTIGVLAIILGCGVLFVDFPEFTRWQDTFSYILFESAARVFWILGIISLIIGNLLFKRVKKRNRIFY' A
#
# COMPACT_ATOMS: atom_id res chain seq x y z
N MET A 1 7.45 -2.35 19.55
CA MET A 1 7.32 -1.20 18.62
C MET A 1 8.15 -1.33 17.35
N LYS A 2 9.46 -1.67 17.39
CA LYS A 2 10.27 -1.91 16.17
C LYS A 2 9.72 -3.05 15.29
N VAL A 3 9.31 -4.16 15.90
CA VAL A 3 8.72 -5.31 15.20
C VAL A 3 7.37 -4.94 14.59
N THR A 4 6.53 -4.24 15.35
CA THR A 4 5.21 -3.79 14.90
C THR A 4 5.29 -2.87 13.68
N SER A 5 6.19 -1.87 13.66
CA SER A 5 6.36 -1.01 12.48
C SER A 5 6.85 -1.79 11.26
N LYS A 6 7.73 -2.78 11.45
CA LYS A 6 8.17 -3.65 10.36
C LYS A 6 7.00 -4.46 9.80
N VAL A 7 6.17 -5.07 10.66
CA VAL A 7 5.00 -5.84 10.23
C VAL A 7 4.03 -5.00 9.39
N PHE A 8 3.70 -3.78 9.82
CA PHE A 8 2.85 -2.87 9.04
C PHE A 8 3.46 -2.48 7.69
N LEU A 9 4.77 -2.25 7.64
CA LEU A 9 5.47 -1.99 6.38
C LEU A 9 5.44 -3.21 5.46
N THR A 10 5.72 -4.41 5.97
CA THR A 10 5.69 -5.65 5.17
C THR A 10 4.30 -5.95 4.64
N ILE A 11 3.27 -5.83 5.47
CA ILE A 11 1.86 -6.00 5.06
C ILE A 11 1.49 -4.96 4.00
N GLY A 12 1.91 -3.70 4.18
CA GLY A 12 1.66 -2.64 3.22
C GLY A 12 2.30 -2.92 1.86
N VAL A 13 3.54 -3.38 1.83
CA VAL A 13 4.23 -3.77 0.59
C VAL A 13 3.54 -4.97 -0.07
N LEU A 14 3.20 -6.00 0.69
CA LEU A 14 2.50 -7.18 0.16
C LEU A 14 1.13 -6.82 -0.42
N ALA A 15 0.37 -5.93 0.24
CA ALA A 15 -0.91 -5.46 -0.28
C ALA A 15 -0.78 -4.71 -1.62
N ILE A 16 0.28 -3.90 -1.79
CA ILE A 16 0.55 -3.24 -3.07
C ILE A 16 0.91 -4.26 -4.15
N ILE A 17 1.76 -5.24 -3.83
CA ILE A 17 2.13 -6.29 -4.79
C ILE A 17 0.91 -7.08 -5.25
N LEU A 18 0.03 -7.47 -4.31
CA LEU A 18 -1.23 -8.15 -4.62
C LEU A 18 -2.14 -7.25 -5.45
N GLY A 19 -2.23 -5.97 -5.12
CA GLY A 19 -2.96 -4.99 -5.91
C GLY A 19 -2.45 -4.87 -7.34
N CYS A 20 -1.13 -4.92 -7.57
CA CYS A 20 -0.56 -4.97 -8.92
C CYS A 20 -0.92 -6.29 -9.61
N GLY A 21 -0.83 -7.43 -8.91
CA GLY A 21 -1.18 -8.74 -9.45
C GLY A 21 -2.63 -8.83 -9.93
N VAL A 22 -3.57 -8.30 -9.16
CA VAL A 22 -5.00 -8.25 -9.54
C VAL A 22 -5.21 -7.43 -10.81
N LEU A 23 -4.46 -6.33 -10.99
CA LEU A 23 -4.54 -5.53 -12.21
C LEU A 23 -4.05 -6.29 -13.45
N PHE A 24 -3.08 -7.20 -13.31
CA PHE A 24 -2.62 -8.01 -14.43
C PHE A 24 -3.59 -9.13 -14.82
N VAL A 25 -4.39 -9.62 -13.87
CA VAL A 25 -5.37 -10.70 -14.12
C VAL A 25 -6.65 -10.14 -14.74
N ASP A 26 -7.17 -9.04 -14.21
CA ASP A 26 -8.40 -8.40 -14.69
C ASP A 26 -8.09 -7.20 -15.61
N PHE A 27 -7.00 -7.24 -16.37
CA PHE A 27 -6.63 -6.11 -17.23
C PHE A 27 -7.65 -5.98 -18.36
N PRO A 28 -8.46 -4.91 -18.39
CA PRO A 28 -9.49 -4.78 -19.41
C PRO A 28 -8.87 -4.40 -20.74
N GLU A 29 -9.35 -5.01 -21.84
CA GLU A 29 -8.97 -4.67 -23.22
C GLU A 29 -9.60 -3.35 -23.68
N PHE A 30 -9.41 -2.26 -22.91
CA PHE A 30 -9.91 -0.95 -23.30
C PHE A 30 -8.99 -0.31 -24.33
N THR A 31 -9.58 0.15 -25.45
CA THR A 31 -8.86 0.90 -26.49
C THR A 31 -8.44 2.31 -26.05
N ARG A 32 -9.01 2.82 -24.95
CA ARG A 32 -8.74 4.17 -24.44
C ARG A 32 -8.14 4.10 -23.03
N TRP A 33 -7.02 4.79 -22.86
CA TRP A 33 -6.31 4.87 -21.58
C TRP A 33 -7.14 5.52 -20.48
N GLN A 34 -8.01 6.49 -20.80
CA GLN A 34 -8.87 7.13 -19.79
C GLN A 34 -9.83 6.14 -19.11
N ASP A 35 -10.40 5.21 -19.88
CA ASP A 35 -11.33 4.21 -19.38
C ASP A 35 -10.59 3.19 -18.49
N THR A 36 -9.34 2.90 -18.82
CA THR A 36 -8.45 2.06 -17.99
C THR A 36 -8.18 2.72 -16.64
N PHE A 37 -7.84 4.02 -16.61
CA PHE A 37 -7.64 4.73 -15.34
C PHE A 37 -8.92 4.82 -14.51
N SER A 38 -10.05 5.12 -15.14
CA SER A 38 -11.35 5.17 -14.45
C SER A 38 -11.71 3.80 -13.84
N TYR A 39 -11.50 2.72 -14.59
CA TYR A 39 -11.75 1.36 -14.10
C TYR A 39 -10.86 1.02 -12.89
N ILE A 40 -9.55 1.27 -12.99
CA ILE A 40 -8.60 1.01 -11.91
C ILE A 40 -8.93 1.81 -10.64
N LEU A 41 -9.35 3.07 -10.80
CA LEU A 41 -9.63 4.00 -9.71
C LEU A 41 -11.03 3.86 -9.11
N PHE A 42 -12.02 3.37 -9.87
CA PHE A 42 -13.42 3.40 -9.44
C PHE A 42 -14.09 2.04 -9.31
N GLU A 43 -13.72 1.07 -10.14
CA GLU A 43 -14.43 -0.21 -10.26
C GLU A 43 -13.59 -1.41 -9.83
N SER A 44 -12.28 -1.37 -10.04
CA SER A 44 -11.41 -2.51 -9.77
C SER A 44 -11.32 -2.83 -8.27
N ALA A 45 -11.47 -4.12 -7.93
CA ALA A 45 -11.19 -4.63 -6.60
C ALA A 45 -9.74 -4.37 -6.16
N ALA A 46 -8.81 -4.20 -7.12
CA ALA A 46 -7.42 -3.83 -6.87
C ALA A 46 -7.33 -2.53 -6.05
N ARG A 47 -8.23 -1.56 -6.26
CA ARG A 47 -8.23 -0.29 -5.53
C ARG A 47 -8.19 -0.47 -4.02
N VAL A 48 -8.96 -1.42 -3.48
CA VAL A 48 -9.03 -1.65 -2.03
C VAL A 48 -7.67 -2.10 -1.50
N PHE A 49 -6.98 -2.97 -2.22
CA PHE A 49 -5.63 -3.42 -1.87
C PHE A 49 -4.62 -2.28 -1.93
N TRP A 50 -4.72 -1.39 -2.92
CA TRP A 50 -3.85 -0.22 -3.04
C TRP A 50 -4.08 0.77 -1.90
N ILE A 51 -5.34 1.09 -1.58
CA ILE A 51 -5.68 2.00 -0.47
C ILE A 51 -5.19 1.44 0.86
N LEU A 52 -5.49 0.17 1.15
CA LEU A 52 -5.05 -0.48 2.39
C LEU A 52 -3.52 -0.58 2.46
N GLY A 53 -2.85 -0.88 1.34
CA GLY A 53 -1.40 -0.91 1.25
C GLY A 53 -0.76 0.44 1.56
N ILE A 54 -1.26 1.51 0.94
CA ILE A 54 -0.77 2.88 1.16
C ILE A 54 -1.00 3.32 2.61
N ILE A 55 -2.20 3.11 3.17
CA ILE A 55 -2.50 3.46 4.55
C ILE A 55 -1.58 2.69 5.52
N SER A 56 -1.40 1.38 5.30
CA SER A 56 -0.51 0.55 6.11
C SER A 56 0.94 1.03 6.06
N LEU A 57 1.43 1.45 4.89
CA LEU A 57 2.76 2.03 4.73
C LEU A 57 2.90 3.37 5.47
N ILE A 58 1.90 4.26 5.37
CA ILE A 58 1.92 5.55 6.06
C ILE A 58 1.97 5.34 7.58
N ILE A 59 1.11 4.48 8.11
CA ILE A 59 1.07 4.15 9.54
C ILE A 59 2.37 3.49 9.97
N GLY A 60 2.87 2.52 9.20
CA GLY A 60 4.15 1.85 9.45
C GLY A 60 5.32 2.84 9.51
N ASN A 61 5.37 3.80 8.58
CA ASN A 61 6.41 4.83 8.53
C ASN A 61 6.30 5.84 9.70
N LEU A 62 5.08 6.26 10.07
CA LEU A 62 4.85 7.12 11.24
C LEU A 62 5.29 6.44 12.53
N LEU A 63 4.95 5.16 12.70
CA LEU A 63 5.40 4.35 13.83
C LEU A 63 6.92 4.19 13.85
N PHE A 64 7.53 3.94 12.68
CA PHE A 64 8.99 3.85 12.55
C PHE A 64 9.69 5.15 12.95
N LYS A 65 9.18 6.30 12.50
CA LYS A 65 9.67 7.63 12.90
C LYS A 65 9.55 7.86 14.41
N ARG A 66 8.43 7.48 15.02
CA ARG A 66 8.23 7.58 16.49
C ARG A 66 9.23 6.72 17.26
N VAL A 67 9.50 5.51 16.80
CA VAL A 67 10.50 4.61 17.41
C VAL A 67 11.91 5.18 17.31
N LYS A 68 12.29 5.73 16.14
CA LYS A 68 13.60 6.37 15.94
C LYS A 68 13.78 7.59 16.84
N LYS A 69 12.72 8.39 17.04
CA LYS A 69 12.75 9.57 17.93
C LYS A 69 12.87 9.18 19.40
N ARG A 70 12.17 8.13 19.85
CA ARG A 70 12.27 7.61 21.23
C ARG A 70 13.66 7.07 21.55
N ASN A 71 14.30 6.39 20.59
CA ASN A 71 15.66 5.88 20.76
C ASN A 71 16.76 6.98 20.82
N ARG A 72 16.49 8.23 20.40
CA ARG A 72 17.45 9.35 20.50
C ARG A 72 17.51 10.00 21.88
N ILE A 73 16.49 9.79 22.73
CA ILE A 73 16.38 10.42 24.05
C ILE A 73 17.13 9.60 25.11
N PHE A 74 17.43 8.33 24.82
CA PHE A 74 18.13 7.39 25.71
C PHE A 74 19.61 7.16 25.34
N TYR A 75 20.19 8.06 24.55
CA TYR A 75 21.64 8.15 24.30
C TYR A 75 22.12 9.52 24.73
#